data_AF-A0A6P6VF41-F1
#
_entry.id   AF-A0A6P6VF41-F1
#
_cell.length_a   1.000
_cell.length_b   1.000
_cell.length_c   1.000
_cell.angle_alpha   90.00
_cell.angle_beta   90.00
_cell.angle_gamma   90.00
#
_symmetry.space_group_name_H-M   'P 1'
#
loop_
_entity.id
_entity.type
_entity.pdbx_description
1 polymer ?
#
loop_
_entity_poly.entity_id
_entity_poly.type
_entity_poly.pdbx_seq_one_letter_code
_entity_poly.pdbx_strand_id
1 'polypeptide(L)'
;MLKYCYELGVKYVTIYAFNIDNFRRRPEEVQSTMRLILEKIEDLIEEESMVNHYGVRIYFLGSLKLLSKPVRLAAERAVVATSRNSKAVLSICLAYTSSDEILHAVQECCEEKWDEGSALESKGAGNGLLFLKGNKNDKSKPSIVVKDLEKNIYAAVAPDPDIIIQTSEIWGGLPGQQVFTDPLKETF
;
A
#
# COMPACT_ATOMS: atom_id res chain seq x y z
N MET A 1 3.88 21.60 2.31
CA MET A 1 2.79 21.06 1.46
C MET A 1 1.68 20.43 2.29
N LEU A 2 1.94 19.33 3.04
CA LEU A 2 0.93 18.64 3.85
C LEU A 2 0.08 19.56 4.76
N LYS A 3 0.72 20.50 5.46
CA LYS A 3 0.03 21.53 6.25
C LYS A 3 -1.06 22.26 5.45
N TYR A 4 -0.70 22.76 4.27
CA TYR A 4 -1.63 23.48 3.39
C TYR A 4 -2.76 22.58 2.89
N CYS A 5 -2.47 21.31 2.56
CA CYS A 5 -3.52 20.36 2.18
C CYS A 5 -4.57 20.24 3.29
N TYR A 6 -4.15 20.07 4.54
CA TYR A 6 -5.08 19.95 5.67
C TYR A 6 -5.78 21.26 6.03
N GLU A 7 -5.10 22.40 5.92
CA GLU A 7 -5.73 23.73 6.08
C GLU A 7 -6.80 24.01 5.01
N LEU A 8 -6.62 23.48 3.80
CA LEU A 8 -7.59 23.55 2.71
C LEU A 8 -8.70 22.49 2.82
N GLY A 9 -8.68 21.64 3.86
CA GLY A 9 -9.71 20.62 4.10
C GLY A 9 -9.54 19.34 3.28
N VAL A 10 -8.37 19.09 2.69
CA VAL A 10 -8.06 17.83 2.01
C VAL A 10 -8.00 16.70 3.02
N LYS A 11 -8.86 15.69 2.86
CA LYS A 11 -9.00 14.58 3.81
C LYS A 11 -8.05 13.42 3.54
N TYR A 12 -7.63 13.22 2.30
CA TYR A 12 -6.81 12.09 1.88
C TYR A 12 -5.61 12.60 1.11
N VAL A 13 -4.41 12.21 1.56
CA VAL A 13 -3.16 12.52 0.86
C VAL A 13 -2.36 11.23 0.74
N THR A 14 -1.93 10.90 -0.47
CA THR A 14 -1.03 9.76 -0.73
C THR A 14 0.29 10.28 -1.26
N ILE A 15 1.41 9.83 -0.69
CA ILE A 15 2.76 10.25 -1.06
C ILE A 15 3.58 9.01 -1.41
N TYR A 16 4.26 9.03 -2.56
CA TYR A 16 5.23 8.00 -2.91
C TYR A 16 6.63 8.46 -2.50
N ALA A 17 7.17 7.76 -1.51
CA ALA A 17 8.46 8.10 -0.92
C ALA A 17 9.58 7.17 -1.37
N PHE A 18 9.30 5.89 -1.65
CA PHE A 18 10.32 4.93 -2.07
C PHE A 18 9.75 3.79 -2.92
N ASN A 19 10.26 3.61 -4.14
CA ASN A 19 9.85 2.52 -5.04
C ASN A 19 10.77 1.29 -4.85
N ILE A 20 10.24 0.08 -5.06
CA ILE A 20 11.02 -1.17 -5.09
C ILE A 20 12.21 -1.08 -6.07
N ASP A 21 12.04 -0.48 -7.25
CA ASP A 21 13.12 -0.30 -8.21
C ASP A 21 14.26 0.58 -7.67
N ASN A 22 14.01 1.42 -6.65
CA ASN A 22 15.05 2.22 -6.03
C ASN A 22 16.04 1.38 -5.23
N PHE A 23 15.74 0.14 -4.87
CA PHE A 23 16.73 -0.78 -4.28
C PHE A 23 17.85 -1.17 -5.25
N ARG A 24 17.68 -0.96 -6.56
CA ARG A 24 18.73 -1.19 -7.57
C ARG A 24 19.78 -0.08 -7.61
N ARG A 25 19.60 1.01 -6.85
CA ARG A 25 20.58 2.10 -6.75
C ARG A 25 21.78 1.67 -5.91
N ARG A 26 22.80 2.52 -5.85
CA ARG A 26 24.02 2.24 -5.08
C ARG A 26 23.68 2.01 -3.59
N PRO A 27 24.29 1.01 -2.92
CA PRO A 27 23.97 0.68 -1.53
C PRO A 27 24.06 1.87 -0.57
N GLU A 28 25.02 2.78 -0.77
CA GLU A 28 25.21 3.96 0.06
C GLU A 28 24.06 4.96 -0.09
N GLU A 29 23.53 5.10 -1.32
CA GLU A 29 22.37 5.95 -1.60
C GLU A 29 21.12 5.37 -0.94
N VAL A 30 20.88 4.06 -1.13
CA VAL A 30 19.75 3.35 -0.49
C VAL A 30 19.83 3.50 1.03
N GLN A 31 21.01 3.32 1.63
CA GLN A 31 21.19 3.48 3.07
C GLN A 31 20.93 4.92 3.54
N SER A 32 21.34 5.92 2.76
CA SER A 32 21.06 7.33 3.04
C SER A 32 19.55 7.61 2.98
N THR A 33 18.87 7.13 1.94
CA THR A 33 17.42 7.27 1.80
C THR A 33 16.67 6.57 2.95
N MET A 34 17.09 5.36 3.35
CA MET A 34 16.47 4.66 4.49
C MET A 34 16.65 5.41 5.81
N ARG A 35 17.81 6.05 6.03
CA ARG A 35 18.03 6.93 7.19
C ARG A 35 17.10 8.14 7.17
N LEU A 36 16.95 8.78 6.02
CA LEU A 36 16.05 9.92 5.87
C LEU A 36 14.57 9.52 6.08
N ILE A 37 14.16 8.37 5.55
CA ILE A 37 12.80 7.84 5.78
C ILE A 37 12.58 7.57 7.27
N LEU A 38 13.54 6.96 7.95
CA LEU A 38 13.46 6.71 9.39
C LEU A 38 13.27 8.01 10.18
N GLU A 39 14.14 9.00 9.94
CA GLU A 39 14.07 10.32 10.58
C GLU A 39 12.70 10.96 10.36
N LYS A 40 12.20 10.98 9.11
CA LYS A 40 10.90 11.61 8.80
C LYS A 40 9.72 10.87 9.41
N ILE A 41 9.77 9.55 9.53
CA ILE A 41 8.72 8.80 10.24
C ILE A 41 8.76 9.11 11.74
N GLU A 42 9.94 9.25 12.32
CA GLU A 42 10.11 9.63 13.73
C GLU A 42 9.59 11.04 13.99
N ASP A 43 9.89 12.01 13.11
CA ASP A 43 9.33 13.37 13.18
C ASP A 43 7.79 13.36 13.11
N LEU A 44 7.19 12.44 12.33
CA LEU A 44 5.73 12.34 12.16
C LEU A 44 5.00 11.78 13.39
N ILE A 45 5.70 11.08 14.29
CA ILE A 45 5.11 10.50 15.51
C ILE A 45 5.36 11.31 16.77
N GLU A 46 6.16 12.38 16.68
CA GLU A 46 6.35 13.30 17.81
C GLU A 46 5.01 13.89 18.26
N GLU A 47 4.89 14.17 19.56
CA GLU A 47 3.63 14.61 20.17
C GLU A 47 3.16 15.94 19.58
N GLU A 48 4.10 16.87 19.32
CA GLU A 48 3.87 18.16 18.68
C GLU A 48 3.73 18.08 17.15
N SER A 49 3.76 16.88 16.58
CA SER A 49 3.67 16.72 15.13
C SER A 49 2.32 17.22 14.60
N MET A 50 2.37 17.70 13.36
CA MET A 50 1.19 18.09 12.59
C MET A 50 0.18 16.94 12.46
N VAL A 51 0.64 15.70 12.55
CA VAL A 51 -0.20 14.50 12.47
C VAL A 51 -1.18 14.46 13.63
N ASN A 52 -0.72 14.71 14.85
CA ASN A 52 -1.58 14.75 16.03
C ASN A 52 -2.45 16.01 16.03
N HIS A 53 -1.89 17.17 15.67
CA HIS A 53 -2.61 18.44 15.65
C HIS A 53 -3.82 18.41 14.70
N TYR A 54 -3.64 17.90 13.49
CA TYR A 54 -4.70 17.80 12.48
C TYR A 54 -5.51 16.50 12.58
N GLY A 55 -5.18 15.59 13.52
CA GLY A 55 -5.85 14.31 13.68
C GLY A 55 -5.75 13.42 12.44
N VAL A 56 -4.55 13.32 11.89
CA VAL A 56 -4.20 12.55 10.69
C VAL A 56 -3.88 11.10 11.08
N ARG A 57 -4.51 10.15 10.40
CA ARG A 57 -4.20 8.72 10.50
C ARG A 57 -3.20 8.33 9.42
N ILE A 58 -2.12 7.66 9.80
CA ILE A 58 -1.07 7.25 8.86
C ILE A 58 -1.24 5.79 8.45
N TYR A 59 -1.08 5.53 7.15
CA TYR A 59 -0.93 4.21 6.56
C TYR A 59 0.36 4.14 5.77
N PHE A 60 1.03 2.99 5.79
CA PHE A 60 2.13 2.70 4.89
C PHE A 60 1.70 1.65 3.88
N LEU A 61 1.92 1.94 2.60
CA LEU A 61 1.53 1.08 1.48
C LEU A 61 2.79 0.47 0.87
N GLY A 62 2.75 -0.83 0.57
CA GLY A 62 3.84 -1.56 -0.08
C GLY A 62 4.52 -2.62 0.79
N SER A 63 5.58 -3.20 0.23
CA SER A 63 6.26 -4.36 0.79
C SER A 63 7.23 -3.97 1.92
N LEU A 64 6.69 -3.66 3.11
CA LEU A 64 7.46 -3.26 4.30
C LEU A 64 8.53 -4.28 4.74
N LYS A 65 8.36 -5.55 4.35
CA LYS A 65 9.34 -6.64 4.58
C LYS A 65 10.69 -6.37 3.89
N LEU A 66 10.70 -5.59 2.81
CA LEU A 66 11.92 -5.21 2.08
C LEU A 66 12.69 -4.07 2.75
N LEU A 67 12.06 -3.32 3.65
CA LEU A 67 12.69 -2.20 4.35
C LEU A 67 13.63 -2.69 5.46
N SER A 68 14.60 -1.86 5.82
CA SER A 68 15.45 -2.12 6.98
C SER A 68 14.60 -2.25 8.26
N LYS A 69 15.03 -3.14 9.18
CA LYS A 69 14.31 -3.39 10.44
C LYS A 69 13.98 -2.11 11.23
N PRO A 70 14.87 -1.10 11.35
CA PRO A 70 14.55 0.14 12.04
C PRO A 70 13.39 0.90 11.39
N VAL A 71 13.41 1.05 10.06
CA VAL A 71 12.36 1.73 9.29
C VAL A 71 11.02 1.02 9.45
N ARG A 72 11.02 -0.31 9.33
CA ARG A 72 9.79 -1.10 9.49
C ARG A 72 9.18 -0.93 10.88
N LEU A 73 10.00 -1.01 11.93
CA LEU A 73 9.54 -0.80 13.30
C LEU A 73 9.02 0.63 13.52
N ALA A 74 9.66 1.64 12.92
CA ALA A 74 9.17 3.03 13.01
C ALA A 74 7.81 3.19 12.30
N ALA A 75 7.66 2.61 11.12
CA ALA A 75 6.40 2.60 10.38
C ALA A 75 5.26 1.93 11.19
N GLU A 76 5.52 0.76 11.77
CA GLU A 76 4.57 0.05 12.64
C GLU A 76 4.16 0.92 13.85
N ARG A 77 5.13 1.57 14.52
CA ARG A 77 4.85 2.50 15.62
C ARG A 77 3.97 3.67 15.18
N ALA A 78 4.24 4.24 14.02
CA ALA A 78 3.48 5.38 13.49
C ALA A 78 2.02 5.03 13.17
N VAL A 79 1.77 3.85 12.61
CA VAL A 79 0.39 3.36 12.39
C VAL A 79 -0.34 3.20 13.73
N VAL A 80 0.32 2.63 14.74
CA VAL A 80 -0.29 2.45 16.07
C VAL A 80 -0.55 3.78 16.76
N ALA A 81 0.43 4.69 16.77
CA ALA A 81 0.33 6.00 17.39
C ALA A 81 -0.83 6.83 16.82
N THR A 82 -1.05 6.71 15.51
CA THR A 82 -2.08 7.48 14.79
C THR A 82 -3.39 6.72 14.59
N SER A 83 -3.52 5.50 15.15
CA SER A 83 -4.69 4.63 14.93
C SER A 83 -6.02 5.22 15.41
N ARG A 84 -5.99 6.12 16.39
CA ARG A 84 -7.17 6.80 16.95
C ARG A 84 -7.56 8.06 16.16
N ASN A 85 -6.72 8.50 15.25
CA ASN A 85 -6.97 9.68 14.44
C ASN A 85 -7.98 9.35 13.33
N SER A 86 -8.85 10.30 13.01
CA SER A 86 -9.97 10.08 12.08
C SER A 86 -10.34 11.30 11.23
N LYS A 87 -9.65 12.44 11.39
CA LYS A 87 -9.98 13.68 10.68
C LYS A 87 -9.46 13.68 9.23
N ALA A 88 -8.28 13.12 9.03
CA ALA A 88 -7.65 12.99 7.73
C ALA A 88 -6.79 11.71 7.67
N VAL A 89 -6.39 11.32 6.45
CA VAL A 89 -5.60 10.12 6.16
C VAL A 89 -4.38 10.51 5.35
N LEU A 90 -3.21 10.03 5.79
CA LEU A 90 -1.95 10.11 5.07
C LEU A 90 -1.47 8.71 4.72
N SER A 91 -1.44 8.38 3.43
CA SER A 91 -0.89 7.14 2.92
C SER A 91 0.51 7.37 2.38
N ILE A 92 1.50 6.59 2.84
CA ILE A 92 2.90 6.73 2.43
C ILE A 92 3.34 5.43 1.73
N CYS A 93 3.63 5.51 0.43
CA CYS A 93 4.09 4.36 -0.35
C CYS A 93 5.59 4.17 -0.14
N LEU A 94 5.97 3.04 0.46
CA LEU A 94 7.34 2.62 0.74
C LEU A 94 7.58 1.20 0.23
N ALA A 95 8.65 1.02 -0.55
CA ALA A 95 8.89 -0.23 -1.26
C ALA A 95 7.62 -0.66 -2.03
N TYR A 96 7.06 0.28 -2.78
CA TYR A 96 5.79 0.11 -3.47
C TYR A 96 5.97 0.23 -4.99
N THR A 97 5.32 -0.65 -5.74
CA THR A 97 5.04 -0.52 -7.17
C THR A 97 3.62 -1.02 -7.44
N SER A 98 2.94 -0.46 -8.44
CA SER A 98 1.61 -0.93 -8.83
C SER A 98 1.62 -2.40 -9.24
N SER A 99 2.67 -2.86 -9.92
CA SER A 99 2.82 -4.27 -10.30
C SER A 99 2.96 -5.20 -9.08
N ASP A 100 3.73 -4.80 -8.06
CA ASP A 100 3.88 -5.56 -6.81
C ASP A 100 2.57 -5.58 -6.02
N GLU A 101 1.85 -4.45 -5.98
CA GLU A 101 0.54 -4.38 -5.34
C GLU A 101 -0.50 -5.29 -6.01
N ILE A 102 -0.58 -5.29 -7.34
CA ILE A 102 -1.47 -6.19 -8.08
C ILE A 102 -1.09 -7.65 -7.81
N LEU A 103 0.20 -7.97 -7.84
CA LEU A 103 0.67 -9.33 -7.54
C LEU A 103 0.29 -9.76 -6.13
N HIS A 104 0.51 -8.90 -5.14
CA HIS A 104 0.13 -9.14 -3.76
C HIS A 104 -1.38 -9.35 -3.63
N ALA A 105 -2.19 -8.47 -4.21
CA ALA A 105 -3.64 -8.58 -4.15
C ALA A 105 -4.15 -9.88 -4.79
N VAL A 106 -3.55 -10.32 -5.91
CA VAL A 106 -3.87 -11.62 -6.53
C VAL A 106 -3.49 -12.78 -5.61
N GLN A 107 -2.31 -12.72 -4.96
CA GLN A 107 -1.87 -13.75 -4.01
C GLN A 107 -2.83 -13.88 -2.84
N GLU A 108 -3.18 -12.75 -2.20
CA GLU A 108 -4.15 -12.71 -1.10
C GLU A 108 -5.53 -13.23 -1.54
N CYS A 109 -6.01 -12.85 -2.73
CA CYS A 109 -7.26 -13.40 -3.26
C CYS A 109 -7.19 -14.93 -3.45
N CYS A 110 -6.08 -15.45 -3.94
CA CYS A 110 -5.90 -16.90 -4.12
C CYS A 110 -5.93 -17.62 -2.78
N GLU A 111 -5.24 -17.08 -1.77
CA GLU A 111 -5.19 -17.64 -0.41
C GLU A 111 -6.56 -17.59 0.25
N GLU A 112 -7.26 -16.46 0.21
CA GLU A 112 -8.64 -16.32 0.74
C GLU A 112 -9.58 -17.37 0.12
N LYS A 113 -9.57 -17.53 -1.21
CA LYS A 113 -10.42 -18.51 -1.90
C LYS A 113 -10.01 -19.96 -1.63
N TRP A 114 -8.71 -20.22 -1.45
CA TRP A 114 -8.21 -21.55 -1.10
C TRP A 114 -8.66 -21.96 0.30
N ASP A 115 -8.61 -21.04 1.25
CA ASP A 115 -9.08 -21.24 2.62
C ASP A 115 -10.60 -21.42 2.67
N GLU A 116 -11.37 -20.64 1.90
CA GLU A 116 -12.82 -20.83 1.73
C GLU A 116 -13.15 -22.22 1.16
N GLY A 117 -12.39 -22.67 0.15
CA GLY A 117 -12.56 -23.98 -0.48
C GLY A 117 -12.25 -25.15 0.45
N SER A 118 -11.16 -25.07 1.21
CA SER A 118 -10.77 -26.10 2.17
C SER A 118 -11.71 -26.20 3.39
N ALA A 119 -12.31 -25.08 3.80
CA ALA A 119 -13.36 -25.05 4.82
C ALA A 119 -14.68 -25.72 4.34
N LEU A 120 -14.95 -25.70 3.04
CA LEU A 120 -16.11 -26.39 2.43
C LEU A 120 -15.87 -27.89 2.28
N GLU A 121 -14.65 -28.32 1.93
CA GLU A 121 -14.27 -29.75 1.87
C GLU A 121 -14.33 -30.43 3.24
N SER A 122 -14.10 -29.69 4.33
CA SER A 122 -14.20 -30.20 5.70
C SER A 122 -15.65 -30.50 6.14
N LYS A 123 -16.66 -30.05 5.38
CA LYS A 123 -18.10 -30.25 5.65
C LYS A 123 -18.80 -31.22 4.68
N GLY A 124 -18.10 -31.73 3.67
CA GLY A 124 -18.66 -32.65 2.66
C GLY A 124 -17.61 -33.64 2.16
N ALA A 125 -17.93 -34.93 2.25
CA ALA A 125 -17.06 -36.05 1.94
C ALA A 125 -16.26 -35.88 0.63
N GLY A 126 -14.93 -35.99 0.75
CA GLY A 126 -13.94 -36.44 -0.23
C GLY A 126 -14.13 -36.04 -1.70
N ASN A 127 -13.27 -35.13 -2.19
CA ASN A 127 -12.52 -35.27 -3.45
C ASN A 127 -11.59 -34.06 -3.65
N GLY A 128 -10.41 -34.08 -3.02
CA GLY A 128 -9.36 -33.05 -3.12
C GLY A 128 -8.63 -32.96 -4.48
N LEU A 129 -9.36 -33.18 -5.59
CA LEU A 129 -8.80 -33.18 -6.95
C LEU A 129 -9.68 -32.43 -7.96
N LEU A 130 -10.59 -31.54 -7.51
CA LEU A 130 -11.46 -30.78 -8.42
C LEU A 130 -10.85 -29.44 -8.89
N PHE A 131 -9.82 -28.92 -8.21
CA PHE A 131 -9.29 -27.59 -8.52
C PHE A 131 -8.56 -27.52 -9.87
N LEU A 132 -7.84 -28.58 -10.29
CA LEU A 132 -6.99 -28.54 -11.50
C LEU A 132 -7.60 -29.16 -12.76
N LYS A 133 -8.75 -29.85 -12.68
CA LYS A 133 -9.40 -30.40 -13.89
C LYS A 133 -10.37 -29.37 -14.45
N GLY A 134 -9.98 -28.75 -15.56
CA GLY A 134 -10.81 -27.81 -16.32
C GLY A 134 -12.02 -28.52 -16.90
N ASN A 135 -13.20 -28.25 -16.34
CA ASN A 135 -14.48 -28.52 -17.00
C ASN A 135 -15.29 -27.22 -16.94
N LYS A 136 -15.60 -26.65 -18.12
CA LYS A 136 -16.11 -25.27 -18.29
C LYS A 136 -17.55 -25.03 -17.81
N ASN A 137 -18.18 -25.97 -17.10
CA ASN A 137 -19.61 -25.94 -16.80
C ASN A 137 -19.97 -25.97 -15.30
N ASP A 138 -19.02 -25.77 -14.40
CA ASP A 138 -19.31 -25.78 -12.96
C ASP A 138 -19.35 -24.36 -12.37
N LYS A 139 -20.56 -23.87 -12.08
CA LYS A 139 -20.81 -22.57 -11.41
C LYS A 139 -20.40 -22.56 -9.93
N SER A 140 -19.79 -23.64 -9.42
CA SER A 140 -19.36 -23.79 -8.03
C SER A 140 -17.88 -23.53 -7.77
N LYS A 141 -17.08 -23.19 -8.80
CA LYS A 141 -15.68 -22.83 -8.57
C LYS A 141 -15.56 -21.43 -7.96
N PRO A 142 -14.69 -21.24 -6.94
CA PRO A 142 -14.34 -19.92 -6.47
C PRO A 142 -13.62 -19.18 -7.59
N SER A 143 -14.34 -18.31 -8.29
CA SER A 143 -13.77 -17.43 -9.30
C SER A 143 -13.34 -16.14 -8.62
N ILE A 144 -12.07 -15.76 -8.75
CA ILE A 144 -11.59 -14.45 -8.33
C ILE A 144 -12.26 -13.41 -9.23
N VAL A 145 -13.02 -12.51 -8.63
CA VAL A 145 -13.64 -11.38 -9.35
C VAL A 145 -12.86 -10.09 -9.08
N VAL A 146 -13.04 -9.07 -9.93
CA VAL A 146 -12.36 -7.77 -9.78
C VAL A 146 -12.58 -7.15 -8.40
N LYS A 147 -13.76 -7.33 -7.81
CA LYS A 147 -14.08 -6.87 -6.44
C LYS A 147 -13.23 -7.52 -5.36
N ASP A 148 -12.85 -8.79 -5.55
CA ASP A 148 -11.96 -9.49 -4.60
C ASP A 148 -10.57 -8.84 -4.66
N LEU A 149 -10.12 -8.47 -5.87
CA LEU A 149 -8.85 -7.80 -6.08
C LEU A 149 -8.82 -6.40 -5.46
N GLU A 150 -9.85 -5.59 -5.73
CA GLU A 150 -9.99 -4.22 -5.20
C GLU A 150 -9.90 -4.17 -3.67
N LYS A 151 -10.43 -5.20 -2.99
CA LYS A 151 -10.36 -5.31 -1.53
C LYS A 151 -8.95 -5.57 -1.00
N ASN A 152 -8.12 -6.27 -1.76
CA ASN A 152 -6.81 -6.76 -1.33
C ASN A 152 -5.63 -5.89 -1.83
N ILE A 153 -5.92 -4.81 -2.55
CA ILE A 153 -4.98 -3.76 -2.93
C ILE A 153 -4.63 -2.90 -1.70
N TYR A 154 -3.36 -2.54 -1.53
CA TYR A 154 -2.91 -1.72 -0.37
C TYR A 154 -3.62 -0.36 -0.33
N ALA A 155 -3.78 0.27 -1.49
CA ALA A 155 -4.44 1.56 -1.65
C ALA A 155 -5.93 1.57 -1.25
N ALA A 156 -6.58 0.41 -1.03
CA ALA A 156 -8.00 0.32 -0.64
C ALA A 156 -8.34 1.05 0.69
N VAL A 157 -7.35 1.50 1.44
CA VAL A 157 -7.51 2.33 2.64
C VAL A 157 -8.00 3.76 2.37
N ALA A 158 -7.93 4.22 1.13
CA ALA A 158 -8.34 5.56 0.72
C ALA A 158 -9.20 5.50 -0.58
N PRO A 159 -10.08 6.48 -0.81
CA PRO A 159 -10.80 6.58 -2.09
C PRO A 159 -9.85 6.91 -3.24
N ASP A 160 -10.34 6.73 -4.46
CA ASP A 160 -9.60 7.09 -5.68
C ASP A 160 -9.19 8.56 -5.66
N PRO A 161 -7.95 8.88 -6.07
CA PRO A 161 -7.43 10.23 -5.94
C PRO A 161 -8.00 11.16 -7.02
N ASP A 162 -8.52 12.32 -6.61
CA ASP A 162 -9.06 13.34 -7.53
C ASP A 162 -7.98 14.09 -8.32
N ILE A 163 -6.84 14.33 -7.67
CA ILE A 163 -5.76 15.19 -8.18
C ILE A 163 -4.43 14.53 -7.89
N ILE A 164 -3.55 14.58 -8.88
CA ILE A 164 -2.19 14.08 -8.73
C ILE A 164 -1.19 15.05 -9.32
N ILE A 165 -0.10 15.18 -8.56
CA ILE A 165 0.98 16.11 -8.79
C ILE A 165 2.29 15.33 -8.92
N GLN A 166 2.85 15.24 -10.13
CA GLN A 166 4.19 14.71 -10.33
C GLN A 166 5.19 15.85 -10.45
N THR A 167 6.11 15.97 -9.48
CA THR A 167 7.16 16.99 -9.52
C THR A 167 8.45 16.41 -10.10
N SER A 168 8.53 16.33 -11.44
CA SER A 168 9.71 16.00 -12.28
C SER A 168 10.38 14.61 -12.16
N GLU A 169 10.89 14.10 -13.29
CA GLU A 169 11.92 13.05 -13.38
C GLU A 169 13.32 13.70 -13.38
N ILE A 170 13.92 13.92 -12.21
CA ILE A 170 15.34 14.32 -12.15
C ILE A 170 16.20 13.08 -11.89
N TRP A 171 16.87 12.63 -12.96
CA TRP A 171 17.96 11.68 -12.93
C TRP A 171 19.01 12.11 -11.90
N GLY A 172 19.29 11.22 -10.94
CA GLY A 172 20.43 11.32 -10.03
C GLY A 172 20.21 12.21 -8.80
N GLY A 173 19.72 11.61 -7.71
CA GLY A 173 20.24 11.97 -6.39
C GLY A 173 19.25 12.07 -5.23
N LEU A 174 17.96 12.33 -5.45
CA LEU A 174 16.96 12.41 -4.38
C LEU A 174 15.58 12.04 -4.93
N PRO A 175 14.79 11.14 -4.31
CA PRO A 175 13.40 10.96 -4.72
C PRO A 175 12.59 12.17 -4.23
N GLY A 176 12.28 13.06 -5.18
CA GLY A 176 11.13 13.94 -5.08
C GLY A 176 9.87 13.08 -4.88
N GLN A 177 8.97 13.56 -4.03
CA GLN A 177 7.66 12.94 -3.81
C GLN A 177 6.98 12.73 -5.16
N GLN A 178 6.81 11.47 -5.56
CA GLN A 178 5.91 11.15 -6.65
C GLN A 178 4.51 11.12 -6.03
N VAL A 179 3.58 11.89 -6.56
CA VAL A 179 2.15 11.60 -6.38
C VAL A 179 1.77 10.97 -7.73
N PHE A 180 1.17 9.77 -7.73
CA PHE A 180 0.72 9.09 -8.96
C PHE A 180 -0.80 9.13 -9.11
N THR A 181 -1.24 9.56 -10.31
CA THR A 181 -2.60 9.62 -10.84
C THR A 181 -2.84 8.30 -11.49
N ASP A 182 -4.01 7.76 -11.22
CA ASP A 182 -4.54 6.56 -11.83
C ASP A 182 -4.11 6.37 -13.31
N PRO A 183 -3.36 5.31 -13.64
CA PRO A 183 -3.07 4.94 -15.02
C PRO A 183 -4.28 4.26 -15.73
N LEU A 184 -5.42 4.05 -15.07
CA LEU A 184 -6.55 3.30 -15.62
C LEU A 184 -7.61 4.15 -16.36
N LYS A 185 -7.31 5.42 -16.71
CA LYS A 185 -8.15 6.21 -17.64
C LYS A 185 -7.60 6.36 -19.06
N GLU A 186 -6.60 5.56 -19.45
CA GLU A 186 -6.22 5.40 -20.87
C GLU A 186 -6.68 4.07 -21.46
N THR A 187 -7.92 3.64 -21.23
CA THR A 187 -8.61 2.74 -22.18
C THR A 187 -10.11 2.81 -21.96
N PHE A 188 -10.77 3.82 -22.53
CA PHE A 188 -12.05 3.75 -23.28
C PHE A 188 -12.33 5.10 -23.95
#